data_AF-A0A8D9BCF0-F1
#
_entry.id   AF-A0A8D9BCF0-F1
#
_cell.length_a   1.000
_cell.length_b   1.000
_cell.length_c   1.000
_cell.angle_alpha   90.00
_cell.angle_beta   90.00
_cell.angle_gamma   90.00
#
_symmetry.space_group_name_H-M   'P 1'
#
loop_
_entity.id
_entity.type
_entity.pdbx_description
1 polymer ?
#
loop_
_entity_poly.entity_id
_entity_poly.type
_entity_poly.pdbx_seq_one_letter_code
_entity_poly.pdbx_strand_id
1 'polypeptide(L)'
;MPPLPVSYYGALFKNMFTVECSIEFLEEMRTHMSLQVLEKDNQKQFDLTPFVNQHVYFIRSKTSMNHIYRVLRQMGIRTLYVVDDERHLLGIITRKDVVRYKL
;
A
#
# COMPACT_ATOMS: atom_id res chain seq x y z
N MET A 1 -14.31 8.55 20.58
CA MET A 1 -15.11 8.02 19.45
C MET A 1 -14.21 7.91 18.24
N PRO A 2 -14.16 6.77 17.53
CA PRO A 2 -13.48 6.68 16.25
C PRO A 2 -14.09 7.69 15.26
N PRO A 3 -13.29 8.28 14.36
CA PRO A 3 -13.74 9.30 13.41
C PRO A 3 -14.81 8.78 12.42
N LEU A 4 -14.89 7.46 12.22
CA LEU A 4 -15.88 6.81 11.37
C LEU A 4 -16.45 5.56 12.05
N PRO A 5 -17.63 5.07 11.65
CA PRO A 5 -18.17 3.80 12.13
C PRO A 5 -17.27 2.62 11.71
N VAL A 6 -17.14 1.59 12.58
CA VAL A 6 -16.26 0.43 12.38
C VAL A 6 -16.47 -0.27 11.01
N SER A 7 -17.72 -0.26 10.51
CA SER A 7 -18.09 -0.81 9.20
C SER A 7 -17.45 -0.12 8.00
N TYR A 8 -17.08 1.16 8.11
CA TYR A 8 -16.45 1.92 7.02
C TYR A 8 -14.97 1.61 6.86
N TYR A 9 -14.31 1.12 7.91
CA TYR A 9 -12.88 0.80 7.85
C TYR A 9 -12.60 -0.35 6.89
N GLY A 10 -13.50 -1.33 6.74
CA GLY A 10 -13.32 -2.41 5.77
C GLY A 10 -13.30 -1.91 4.32
N ALA A 11 -14.15 -0.93 3.99
CA ALA A 11 -14.19 -0.30 2.67
C ALA A 11 -12.98 0.62 2.44
N LEU A 12 -12.60 1.41 3.45
CA LEU A 12 -11.39 2.23 3.42
C LEU A 12 -10.12 1.39 3.29
N PHE A 13 -10.01 0.28 4.02
CA PHE A 13 -8.91 -0.67 3.88
C PHE A 13 -8.85 -1.26 2.48
N LYS A 14 -10.01 -1.68 1.95
CA LYS A 14 -10.07 -2.20 0.59
C LYS A 14 -9.59 -1.16 -0.41
N ASN A 15 -10.01 0.10 -0.28
CA ASN A 15 -9.66 1.20 -1.19
C ASN A 15 -8.21 1.68 -1.05
N MET A 16 -7.67 1.71 0.18
CA MET A 16 -6.31 2.17 0.47
C MET A 16 -5.24 1.13 0.09
N PHE A 17 -5.61 -0.17 0.10
CA PHE A 17 -4.73 -1.28 -0.30
C PHE A 17 -4.98 -1.79 -1.73
N THR A 18 -6.08 -1.42 -2.38
CA THR A 18 -6.22 -1.59 -3.82
C THR A 18 -5.40 -0.52 -4.54
N VAL A 19 -4.36 -0.97 -5.25
CA VAL A 19 -3.46 -0.18 -6.12
C VAL A 19 -4.18 0.53 -7.29
N GLU A 20 -5.51 0.55 -7.31
CA GLU A 20 -6.32 1.35 -8.24
C GLU A 20 -6.97 2.54 -7.52
N CYS A 21 -6.32 3.04 -6.48
CA CYS A 21 -6.55 4.39 -6.01
C CYS A 21 -5.93 5.31 -7.07
N SER A 22 -6.68 5.64 -8.12
CA SER A 22 -6.19 6.59 -9.12
C SER A 22 -5.91 7.93 -8.44
N ILE A 23 -4.99 8.73 -8.99
CA ILE A 23 -4.73 10.06 -8.44
C ILE A 23 -6.03 10.86 -8.44
N GLU A 24 -6.89 10.69 -9.46
CA GLU A 24 -8.21 11.32 -9.48
C GLU A 24 -9.09 10.85 -8.32
N PHE A 25 -9.12 9.55 -8.01
CA PHE A 25 -9.89 9.02 -6.88
C PHE A 25 -9.35 9.53 -5.53
N LEU A 26 -8.02 9.65 -5.38
CA LEU A 26 -7.41 10.25 -4.18
C LEU A 26 -7.73 11.75 -4.07
N GLU A 27 -7.76 12.48 -5.19
CA GLU A 27 -8.13 13.90 -5.23
C GLU A 27 -9.62 14.12 -4.94
N GLU A 28 -10.48 13.27 -5.50
CA GLU A 28 -11.93 13.26 -5.25
C GLU A 28 -12.22 12.90 -3.80
N MET A 29 -11.60 11.83 -3.27
CA MET A 29 -11.68 11.48 -1.86
C MET A 29 -11.13 12.59 -0.97
N ARG A 30 -10.01 13.23 -1.32
CA ARG A 30 -9.48 14.37 -0.57
C ARG A 30 -10.48 15.51 -0.54
N THR A 31 -11.16 15.79 -1.65
CA THR A 31 -12.17 16.86 -1.77
C THR A 31 -13.45 16.54 -1.00
N HIS A 32 -13.86 15.27 -0.94
CA HIS A 32 -15.01 14.85 -0.13
C HIS A 32 -14.68 14.71 1.36
N MET A 33 -13.45 14.33 1.70
CA MET A 33 -12.99 14.13 3.09
C MET A 33 -12.53 15.45 3.73
N SER A 34 -12.20 16.47 2.93
CA SER A 34 -11.76 17.79 3.40
C SER A 34 -12.86 18.66 3.99
N LEU A 35 -14.14 18.27 3.88
CA LEU A 35 -15.23 19.17 4.28
C LEU A 35 -15.36 19.37 5.80
N GLN A 36 -14.72 18.55 6.65
CA GLN A 36 -14.80 18.71 8.12
C GLN A 36 -13.56 18.23 8.89
N VAL A 37 -12.35 18.27 8.30
CA VAL A 37 -11.13 18.01 9.10
C VAL A 37 -10.88 19.20 10.00
N LEU A 38 -11.20 19.08 11.28
CA LEU A 38 -10.93 20.10 12.29
C LEU A 38 -9.44 20.06 12.65
N GLU A 39 -8.85 21.18 13.10
CA GLU A 39 -7.43 21.20 13.53
C GLU A 39 -7.11 20.13 14.58
N LYS A 40 -8.07 19.82 15.46
CA LYS A 40 -7.97 18.74 16.45
C LYS A 40 -7.86 17.33 15.85
N ASP A 41 -8.26 17.14 14.59
CA ASP A 41 -8.16 15.85 13.90
C ASP A 41 -6.72 15.54 13.49
N ASN A 42 -5.86 16.55 13.27
CA ASN A 42 -4.43 16.35 13.00
C ASN A 42 -3.68 15.72 14.17
N GLN A 43 -4.22 15.82 15.39
CA GLN A 43 -3.65 15.21 16.59
C GLN A 43 -4.17 13.80 16.84
N LYS A 44 -5.15 13.32 16.07
CA LYS A 44 -5.68 11.97 16.23
C LYS A 44 -4.70 10.96 15.64
N GLN A 45 -4.24 10.05 16.49
CA GLN A 45 -3.48 8.87 16.04
C GLN A 45 -4.44 7.70 15.83
N PHE A 46 -4.15 6.90 14.82
CA PHE A 46 -4.88 5.67 14.52
C PHE A 46 -3.91 4.50 14.56
N ASP A 47 -4.18 3.53 15.42
CA ASP A 47 -3.37 2.32 15.47
C ASP A 47 -3.65 1.45 14.24
N LEU A 48 -2.66 1.35 13.36
CA LEU A 48 -2.73 0.55 12.14
C LEU A 48 -2.35 -0.92 12.37
N THR A 49 -1.78 -1.27 13.52
CA THR A 49 -1.29 -2.62 13.86
C THR A 49 -2.30 -3.74 13.53
N PRO A 50 -3.61 -3.65 13.88
CA PRO A 50 -4.55 -4.73 13.62
C PRO A 50 -4.90 -4.91 12.14
N PHE A 51 -4.51 -3.97 11.29
CA PHE A 51 -4.85 -3.99 9.87
C PHE A 51 -3.64 -4.13 8.95
N VAL A 52 -2.43 -4.05 9.49
CA VAL A 52 -1.20 -4.31 8.74
C VAL A 52 -1.15 -5.80 8.41
N ASN A 53 -0.86 -6.11 7.14
CA ASN A 53 -0.53 -7.48 6.77
C ASN A 53 0.76 -7.89 7.50
N GLN A 54 0.68 -8.85 8.42
CA GLN A 54 1.86 -9.36 9.15
C GLN A 54 2.73 -10.30 8.31
N HIS A 55 2.20 -10.82 7.19
CA HIS A 55 2.86 -11.78 6.31
C HIS A 55 3.15 -11.13 4.95
N VAL A 56 4.05 -10.16 4.97
CA VAL A 56 4.45 -9.42 3.77
C VAL A 56 5.50 -10.20 2.98
N TYR A 57 5.29 -10.33 1.67
CA TYR A 57 6.30 -10.86 0.76
C TYR A 57 7.35 -9.79 0.46
N PHE A 58 8.61 -10.13 0.74
CA PHE A 58 9.76 -9.32 0.41
C PHE A 58 10.81 -10.13 -0.35
N ILE A 59 11.68 -9.42 -1.05
CA ILE A 59 12.83 -9.97 -1.76
C ILE A 59 14.10 -9.21 -1.38
N ARG A 60 15.26 -9.80 -1.68
CA ARG A 60 16.56 -9.17 -1.44
C ARG A 60 16.93 -8.22 -2.59
N SER A 61 17.71 -7.19 -2.31
CA SER A 61 18.20 -6.23 -3.31
C SER A 61 18.91 -6.86 -4.52
N LYS A 62 19.55 -8.02 -4.32
CA LYS A 62 20.27 -8.77 -5.38
C LYS A 62 19.39 -9.78 -6.14
N THR A 63 18.07 -9.75 -5.97
CA THR A 63 17.14 -10.68 -6.63
C THR A 63 17.02 -10.37 -8.13
N SER A 64 17.10 -11.39 -8.98
CA SER A 64 17.02 -11.20 -10.43
C SER A 64 15.62 -10.80 -10.91
N MET A 65 15.55 -10.03 -11.98
CA MET A 65 14.28 -9.55 -12.55
C MET A 65 13.34 -10.69 -12.96
N ASN A 66 13.88 -11.80 -13.48
CA ASN A 66 13.09 -12.99 -13.81
C ASN A 66 12.42 -13.60 -12.58
N HIS A 67 13.12 -13.62 -11.45
CA HIS A 67 12.56 -14.10 -10.19
C HIS A 67 11.47 -13.14 -9.68
N ILE A 68 11.71 -11.82 -9.74
CA ILE A 68 10.71 -10.79 -9.38
C ILE A 68 9.43 -10.98 -10.19
N TYR A 69 9.54 -11.09 -11.52
CA TYR A 69 8.40 -11.33 -12.41
C TYR A 69 7.65 -12.62 -12.04
N ARG A 70 8.38 -13.70 -11.78
CA ARG A 70 7.78 -14.97 -11.35
C ARG A 70 7.02 -14.83 -10.04
N VAL A 71 7.61 -14.21 -9.02
CA VAL A 71 6.95 -14.05 -7.71
C VAL A 71 5.68 -13.21 -7.85
N LEU A 72 5.74 -12.06 -8.53
CA LEU A 72 4.56 -11.21 -8.78
C LEU A 72 3.44 -11.97 -9.51
N ARG A 73 3.79 -12.78 -10.52
CA ARG A 73 2.81 -13.51 -11.34
C ARG A 73 2.27 -14.75 -10.64
N GLN A 74 3.13 -15.57 -10.06
CA GLN A 74 2.76 -16.85 -9.44
C GLN A 74 2.00 -16.65 -8.13
N MET A 75 2.42 -15.68 -7.32
CA MET A 75 1.76 -15.40 -6.03
C MET A 75 0.53 -14.49 -6.19
N GLY A 76 0.26 -13.96 -7.39
CA GLY A 76 -0.86 -13.04 -7.62
C GLY A 76 -0.71 -11.68 -6.93
N ILE A 77 0.44 -11.39 -6.31
CA ILE A 77 0.69 -10.14 -5.59
C ILE A 77 0.98 -8.98 -6.57
N ARG A 78 0.69 -7.76 -6.12
CA ARG A 78 0.83 -6.54 -6.93
C ARG A 78 2.13 -5.79 -6.65
N THR A 79 2.66 -5.98 -5.45
CA THR A 79 3.73 -5.20 -4.87
C THR A 79 4.70 -6.14 -4.15
N LEU A 80 5.99 -5.88 -4.30
CA LEU A 80 7.08 -6.54 -3.59
C LEU A 80 7.91 -5.51 -2.87
N TYR A 81 8.25 -5.81 -1.62
CA TYR A 81 9.16 -5.00 -0.83
C TYR A 81 10.59 -5.50 -1.05
N VAL A 82 11.52 -4.59 -1.29
CA VAL A 82 12.94 -4.91 -1.46
C VAL A 82 13.64 -4.55 -0.16
N VAL A 83 14.33 -5.51 0.44
CA VAL A 83 15.05 -5.33 1.70
C VAL A 83 16.55 -5.59 1.55
N ASP A 84 17.32 -4.99 2.46
CA ASP A 84 18.77 -5.21 2.58
C ASP A 84 19.10 -6.52 3.33
N ASP A 85 20.38 -6.66 3.72
CA ASP A 85 20.84 -7.84 4.41
C ASP A 85 20.30 -8.00 5.84
N GLU A 86 20.00 -6.87 6.49
CA GLU A 86 19.51 -6.70 7.86
C GLU A 86 17.98 -6.59 7.93
N ARG A 87 17.28 -6.69 6.79
CA ARG A 87 15.81 -6.55 6.62
C ARG A 87 15.28 -5.13 6.74
N HIS A 88 16.10 -4.11 6.53
CA HIS A 88 15.62 -2.76 6.32
C HIS A 88 14.98 -2.62 4.94
N LEU A 89 13.85 -1.92 4.88
CA LEU A 89 13.16 -1.62 3.64
C LEU A 89 14.00 -0.66 2.79
N LEU A 90 14.41 -1.09 1.61
CA LEU A 90 15.13 -0.28 0.63
C LEU A 90 14.20 0.35 -0.41
N GLY A 91 13.11 -0.33 -0.75
CA GLY A 91 12.20 0.15 -1.79
C GLY A 91 11.05 -0.79 -2.08
N ILE A 92 10.24 -0.39 -3.07
CA ILE A 92 9.02 -1.09 -3.47
C ILE A 92 9.05 -1.30 -4.98
N ILE A 93 8.73 -2.51 -5.42
CA ILE A 93 8.58 -2.87 -6.83
C ILE A 93 7.12 -3.26 -7.08
N THR A 94 6.52 -2.66 -8.09
CA THR A 94 5.16 -2.97 -8.54
C THR A 94 5.17 -3.68 -9.88
N ARG A 95 4.02 -4.25 -10.27
CA ARG A 95 3.85 -4.80 -11.63
C ARG A 95 4.15 -3.78 -12.73
N LYS A 96 3.85 -2.49 -12.52
CA LYS A 96 4.10 -1.42 -13.50
C LYS A 96 5.61 -1.27 -13.76
N ASP A 97 6.43 -1.36 -12.73
CA ASP A 97 7.89 -1.24 -12.84
C ASP A 97 8.48 -2.39 -13.67
N VAL A 98 7.98 -3.61 -13.46
CA VAL A 98 8.43 -4.79 -14.22
C VAL A 98 7.98 -4.75 -15.68
N VAL A 99 6.80 -4.20 -15.97
CA VAL A 99 6.35 -3.99 -17.37
C VAL A 99 7.24 -2.97 -18.07
N ARG A 100 7.60 -1.87 -17.41
CA ARG A 100 8.50 -0.84 -17.97
C ARG A 100 9.92 -1.33 -18.23
N TYR A 101 10.39 -2.35 -17.50
CA TYR A 101 11.71 -2.95 -17.74
C TYR A 101 11.78 -3.82 -19.01
N LYS A 102 10.64 -4.34 -19.48
CA LYS A 102 10.57 -5.16 -20.72
C LYS A 102 10.46 -4.31 -22.00
N LEU A 103 10.33 -2.99 -21.88
CA LEU A 103 10.35 -2.01 -22.96
C LEU A 103 11.71 -1.30 -22.98
#